data_AF-A0AAX0L4E7-F1
#
_entry.id   AF-A0AAX0L4E7-F1
#
_cell.length_a   1.000
_cell.length_b   1.000
_cell.length_c   1.000
_cell.angle_alpha   90.00
_cell.angle_beta   90.00
_cell.angle_gamma   90.00
#
_symmetry.space_group_name_H-M   'P 1'
#
loop_
_entity.id
_entity.type
_entity.pdbx_description
1 polymer ?
#
loop_
_entity_poly.entity_id
_entity_poly.type
_entity_poly.pdbx_seq_one_letter_code
_entity_poly.pdbx_strand_id
1 'polypeptide(L)'
;MSAISTELPPRYLRTKEAAQFLSLSARTLEKHRTYGTGPAYHKLGGRVVYAIEDLQAWVGRGAVTSTSDPRGQVLPAKRHTLPNLQQPGRFVR
;
A
#
# COMPACT_ATOMS: atom_id res chain seq x y z
N MET A 1 -29.08 24.71 0.46
CA MET A 1 -28.27 23.47 0.35
C MET A 1 -26.83 23.91 0.11
N SER A 2 -26.10 24.23 1.17
CA SER A 2 -24.76 24.83 1.05
C SER A 2 -23.72 23.75 1.21
N ALA A 3 -23.06 23.41 0.10
CA ALA A 3 -21.87 22.59 0.08
C ALA A 3 -20.75 23.38 0.78
N ILE A 4 -20.38 22.93 1.98
CA ILE A 4 -19.13 23.36 2.62
C ILE A 4 -18.02 22.55 1.96
N SER A 5 -17.65 22.94 0.73
CA SER A 5 -16.40 22.50 0.11
C SER A 5 -15.27 23.09 0.95
N THR A 6 -14.92 22.37 2.01
CA THR A 6 -13.83 22.79 2.88
C THR A 6 -12.56 22.37 2.15
N GLU A 7 -12.00 23.29 1.39
CA GLU A 7 -10.68 23.23 0.76
C GLU A 7 -9.58 23.26 1.84
N LEU A 8 -9.68 22.35 2.80
CA LEU A 8 -8.61 22.10 3.75
C LEU A 8 -7.50 21.38 3.00
N PRO A 9 -6.24 21.82 3.14
CA PRO A 9 -5.10 21.24 2.45
C PRO A 9 -5.06 19.73 2.68
N PRO A 10 -4.52 18.95 1.72
CA PRO A 10 -4.49 17.50 1.78
C PRO A 10 -4.05 17.06 3.17
N ARG A 11 -5.00 16.53 3.96
CA ARG A 11 -4.77 16.18 5.36
C ARG A 11 -3.85 14.97 5.38
N TYR A 12 -2.57 15.23 5.55
CA TYR A 12 -1.57 14.18 5.66
C TYR A 12 -1.74 13.43 6.98
N LEU A 13 -2.04 12.14 6.90
CA LEU A 13 -2.17 11.26 8.05
C LEU A 13 -0.83 10.61 8.39
N ARG A 14 -0.53 10.48 9.68
CA ARG A 14 0.59 9.65 10.15
C ARG A 14 0.27 8.17 9.98
N THR A 15 1.28 7.31 10.03
CA THR A 15 1.10 5.85 9.90
C THR A 15 0.04 5.29 10.85
N LYS A 16 -0.05 5.78 12.09
CA LYS A 16 -1.06 5.33 13.07
C LYS A 16 -2.47 5.74 12.65
N GLU A 17 -2.65 6.98 12.19
CA GLU A 17 -3.95 7.51 11.77
C GLU A 17 -4.40 6.87 10.45
N ALA A 18 -3.49 6.71 9.50
CA ALA A 18 -3.74 6.00 8.25
C ALA A 18 -4.14 4.53 8.51
N ALA A 19 -3.52 3.89 9.51
CA ALA A 19 -3.86 2.53 9.92
C ALA A 19 -5.29 2.47 10.47
N GLN A 20 -5.66 3.41 11.35
CA GLN A 20 -7.03 3.54 11.87
C GLN A 20 -8.05 3.79 10.75
N PHE A 21 -7.72 4.68 9.81
CA PHE A 21 -8.57 4.99 8.66
C PHE A 21 -8.87 3.75 7.80
N LEU A 22 -7.87 2.88 7.60
CA LEU A 22 -8.01 1.63 6.85
C LEU A 22 -8.46 0.44 7.69
N SER A 23 -8.67 0.62 9.00
CA SER A 23 -8.87 -0.47 9.97
C SER A 23 -7.80 -1.57 9.89
N LEU A 24 -6.56 -1.18 9.62
CA LEU A 24 -5.38 -2.05 9.61
C LEU A 24 -4.47 -1.71 10.80
N SER A 25 -3.49 -2.59 11.07
CA SER A 25 -2.44 -2.27 12.04
C SER A 25 -1.36 -1.37 11.43
N ALA A 26 -0.76 -0.49 12.23
CA ALA A 26 0.37 0.33 11.77
C ALA A 26 1.54 -0.54 11.28
N ARG A 27 1.79 -1.68 11.95
CA ARG A 27 2.80 -2.68 11.55
C ARG A 27 2.50 -3.28 10.17
N THR A 28 1.23 -3.43 9.80
CA THR A 28 0.80 -3.88 8.48
C THR A 28 1.15 -2.84 7.41
N LEU A 29 0.88 -1.55 7.66
CA LEU A 29 1.28 -0.47 6.75
C LEU A 29 2.81 -0.35 6.61
N GLU A 30 3.56 -0.56 7.68
CA GLU A 30 5.03 -0.61 7.63
C GLU A 30 5.52 -1.75 6.73
N LYS A 31 4.95 -2.96 6.86
CA LYS A 31 5.28 -4.07 5.97
C LYS A 31 4.94 -3.74 4.51
N HIS A 32 3.77 -3.17 4.26
CA HIS A 32 3.36 -2.73 2.92
C HIS A 32 4.33 -1.71 2.32
N ARG A 33 4.94 -0.84 3.15
CA ARG A 33 6.01 0.07 2.70
C ARG A 33 7.29 -0.67 2.35
N THR A 34 7.70 -1.66 3.14
CA THR A 34 8.91 -2.45 2.87
C THR A 34 8.78 -3.26 1.59
N TYR A 35 7.59 -3.81 1.32
CA TYR A 35 7.35 -4.63 0.13
C TYR A 35 6.88 -3.83 -1.10
N GLY A 36 6.58 -2.54 -0.94
CA GLY A 36 6.06 -1.72 -2.03
C GLY A 36 4.62 -2.06 -2.46
N THR A 37 3.88 -2.81 -1.65
CA THR A 37 2.49 -3.25 -1.96
C THR A 37 1.42 -2.35 -1.32
N GLY A 38 1.85 -1.27 -0.68
CA GLY A 38 1.01 -0.35 0.09
C GLY A 38 0.51 0.89 -0.65
N PRO A 39 -0.25 1.74 0.06
CA PRO A 39 -0.58 3.07 -0.40
C PRO A 39 0.69 3.92 -0.56
N ALA A 40 0.63 4.91 -1.47
CA ALA A 40 1.71 5.85 -1.67
C ALA A 40 1.97 6.64 -0.38
N TYR A 41 3.24 6.84 -0.06
CA TYR A 41 3.67 7.52 1.15
C TYR A 41 4.65 8.64 0.82
N HIS A 42 4.59 9.71 1.61
CA HIS A 42 5.44 10.89 1.45
C HIS A 42 6.42 10.98 2.62
N LYS A 43 7.69 11.29 2.33
CA LYS A 43 8.73 11.51 3.34
C LYS A 43 8.88 13.02 3.58
N LEU A 44 8.50 13.46 4.77
CA LEU A 44 8.63 14.86 5.20
C LEU A 44 9.59 14.95 6.39
N GLY A 45 10.82 15.41 6.15
CA GLY A 45 11.80 15.72 7.21
C GLY A 45 12.04 14.56 8.19
N GLY A 46 12.12 13.32 7.69
CA GLY A 46 12.33 12.12 8.50
C GLY A 46 11.05 11.44 9.00
N ARG A 47 9.90 12.08 8.83
CA ARG A 47 8.59 11.47 9.14
C ARG A 47 7.91 10.98 7.88
N VAL A 48 7.10 9.94 8.03
CA VAL A 48 6.29 9.42 6.93
C VAL A 48 4.83 9.81 7.12
N VAL A 49 4.22 10.24 6.04
CA VAL A 49 2.81 10.59 5.99
C VAL A 49 2.14 9.97 4.77
N TYR A 50 0.82 9.85 4.83
CA TYR A 50 -0.04 9.40 3.76
C TYR A 50 -1.04 10.50 3.45
N ALA A 51 -1.24 10.81 2.17
CA ALA A 51 -2.38 11.64 1.80
C ALA A 51 -3.65 10.78 1.87
N ILE A 52 -4.77 11.38 2.29
CA ILE A 52 -6.06 10.67 2.30
C ILE A 52 -6.42 10.17 0.90
N GLU A 53 -6.16 10.97 -0.13
CA GLU A 53 -6.41 10.62 -1.53
C GLU A 53 -5.63 9.37 -1.95
N ASP A 54 -4.35 9.26 -1.55
CA ASP A 54 -3.52 8.09 -1.84
C ASP A 54 -4.03 6.82 -1.14
N LEU A 55 -4.54 6.97 0.09
CA LEU A 55 -5.16 5.87 0.85
C LEU A 55 -6.44 5.41 0.16
N GLN A 56 -7.31 6.34 -0.23
CA GLN A 56 -8.55 6.05 -0.95
C GLN A 56 -8.27 5.41 -2.32
N ALA A 57 -7.31 5.95 -3.08
CA ALA A 57 -6.90 5.40 -4.35
C ALA A 57 -6.35 3.98 -4.19
N TRP A 58 -5.60 3.70 -3.12
CA TRP A 58 -5.11 2.35 -2.84
C TRP A 58 -6.22 1.38 -2.47
N VAL A 59 -7.20 1.80 -1.65
CA VAL A 59 -8.39 0.99 -1.37
C VAL A 59 -9.18 0.74 -2.65
N GLY A 60 -9.35 1.75 -3.51
CA GLY A 60 -10.01 1.61 -4.81
C GLY A 60 -9.28 0.65 -5.75
N ARG A 61 -7.94 0.63 -5.73
CA ARG A 61 -7.14 -0.37 -6.46
C ARG A 61 -7.30 -1.79 -5.91
N GLY A 62 -7.48 -1.92 -4.60
CA GLY A 62 -7.75 -3.19 -3.92
C GLY A 62 -9.21 -3.63 -3.94
N ALA A 63 -10.12 -2.78 -4.42
CA ALA A 63 -11.53 -3.08 -4.50
C ALA A 63 -11.75 -4.12 -5.61
N VAL A 64 -11.95 -5.36 -5.20
CA VAL A 64 -12.28 -6.46 -6.08
C VAL A 64 -13.76 -6.74 -5.93
N THR A 65 -14.55 -6.47 -6.98
CA THR A 65 -15.99 -6.82 -7.02
C THR A 65 -16.21 -8.31 -7.29
N SER A 66 -15.20 -9.00 -7.83
CA SER A 66 -15.25 -10.42 -8.14
C SER A 66 -13.90 -11.07 -7.85
N THR A 67 -13.89 -12.23 -7.20
CA THR A 67 -12.69 -13.01 -6.81
C THR A 67 -11.81 -13.42 -7.99
N SER A 68 -12.31 -13.27 -9.22
CA SER A 68 -11.59 -13.54 -10.48
C SER A 68 -11.06 -12.30 -11.18
N ASP A 69 -11.23 -11.09 -10.63
CA ASP A 69 -10.79 -9.86 -11.29
C ASP A 69 -9.27 -9.65 -11.09
N PRO A 70 -8.46 -9.70 -12.16
CA PRO A 70 -7.00 -9.52 -12.07
C PRO A 70 -6.58 -8.10 -11.68
N ARG A 71 -7.55 -7.19 -11.48
CA ARG A 71 -7.34 -5.80 -11.05
C ARG A 71 -7.22 -5.62 -9.54
N GLY A 72 -7.62 -6.61 -8.73
CA GLY A 72 -7.45 -6.61 -7.27
C GLY A 72 -6.01 -6.80 -6.81
N GLN A 73 -5.05 -6.08 -7.38
CA GLN A 73 -3.61 -6.26 -7.17
C GLN A 73 -3.08 -5.55 -5.92
N VAL A 74 -3.84 -5.55 -4.81
CA VAL A 74 -3.20 -5.28 -3.51
C VAL A 74 -2.54 -6.58 -3.08
N LEU A 75 -1.29 -6.74 -3.50
CA LEU A 75 -0.49 -7.89 -3.12
C LEU A 75 -0.35 -7.94 -1.59
N PRO A 76 -0.45 -9.13 -0.98
CA PRO A 76 -0.26 -9.27 0.45
C PRO A 76 1.12 -8.75 0.85
N ALA A 77 1.24 -8.21 2.06
CA ALA A 77 2.52 -7.75 2.62
C ALA A 77 3.43 -8.95 3.02
N LYS A 78 3.71 -9.82 2.05
CA LYS A 78 4.52 -11.04 2.16
C LYS A 78 5.73 -10.89 1.24
N ARG A 79 6.85 -11.55 1.57
CA ARG A 79 7.97 -11.69 0.63
C ARG A 79 7.48 -12.47 -0.57
N HIS A 80 7.42 -11.81 -1.72
CA HIS A 80 7.36 -12.49 -3.00
C HIS A 80 8.77 -12.99 -3.29
N THR A 81 9.05 -14.25 -2.94
CA THR A 81 10.20 -14.97 -3.51
C THR A 81 10.02 -14.94 -5.01
N LEU A 82 10.90 -14.25 -5.72
CA LEU A 82 11.02 -14.41 -7.17
C LEU A 82 11.20 -15.91 -7.45
N PRO A 83 10.45 -16.51 -8.39
CA PRO A 83 10.72 -17.88 -8.79
C PRO A 83 12.15 -17.92 -9.32
N ASN A 84 12.96 -18.73 -8.65
CA ASN A 84 14.36 -19.04 -8.93
C ASN A 84 14.61 -19.12 -10.44
N LEU A 85 15.24 -18.11 -11.01
CA LEU A 85 15.79 -18.19 -12.37
C LEU A 85 16.97 -19.15 -12.33
N GLN A 86 16.69 -20.39 -12.74
CA GLN A 86 17.61 -21.36 -13.33
C GLN A 86 18.93 -21.58 -12.58
N GLN A 87 19.01 -22.67 -11.81
CA GLN A 87 20.29 -23.32 -11.51
C GLN A 87 20.90 -23.81 -12.85
N PRO A 88 22.08 -23.31 -13.27
CA PRO A 88 22.84 -24.03 -14.28
C PRO A 88 23.45 -25.26 -13.61
N GLY A 89 23.21 -26.43 -14.21
CA GLY A 89 23.75 -27.70 -13.76
C GLY A 89 25.25 -27.62 -13.55
N ARG A 90 25.68 -27.87 -12.32
CA ARG A 90 27.09 -28.10 -11.99
C ARG A 90 27.43 -29.52 -12.45
N PHE A 91 27.86 -29.65 -13.70
CA PHE A 91 28.50 -30.87 -14.18
C PHE A 91 29.74 -31.15 -13.31
N VAL A 92 29.71 -32.29 -12.63
CA VAL A 92 30.88 -32.91 -12.00
C VAL A 92 31.81 -33.40 -13.11
N ARG A 93 33.10 -33.09 -12.96
CA ARG A 93 34.20 -33.58 -13.80
C ARG A 93 34.61 -34.98 -13.36
#